data_AF-A0A317IFW8-F1
#
_entry.id   AF-A0A317IFW8-F1
#
_cell.length_a   1.000
_cell.length_b   1.000
_cell.length_c   1.000
_cell.angle_alpha   90.00
_cell.angle_beta   90.00
_cell.angle_gamma   90.00
#
_symmetry.space_group_name_H-M   'P 1'
#
loop_
_entity.id
_entity.type
_entity.pdbx_description
1 polymer ?
#
loop_
_entity_poly.entity_id
_entity_poly.type
_entity_poly.pdbx_seq_one_letter_code
_entity_poly.pdbx_strand_id
1 'polypeptide(L)'
;MVGECDLSHGKTLTLVSRLKLQTAKCIASEVAADGITVNVICPGYFDTPLVRSLAHEYAQEKNTSVKSLLEEWADYAPVKRFGKPDDLGSLVAFLCSPKGEFITGTAITIDGGAVRQY
;
A
#
# COMPACT_ATOMS: atom_id res chain seq x y z
N MET A 1 3.35 8.06 6.99
CA MET A 1 2.56 9.30 7.06
C MET A 1 1.26 8.89 7.74
N VAL A 2 1.07 9.24 9.01
CA VAL A 2 -0.22 9.02 9.70
C VAL A 2 -1.10 10.16 9.24
N GLY A 3 -2.06 9.87 8.35
CA GLY A 3 -3.02 10.86 7.91
C GLY A 3 -4.25 10.76 8.79
N GLU A 4 -4.38 11.65 9.77
CA GLU A 4 -5.67 11.86 10.43
C GLU A 4 -6.55 12.65 9.45
N CYS A 5 -7.59 12.03 8.92
CA CYS A 5 -8.58 12.69 8.09
C CYS A 5 -9.80 12.99 8.96
N ASP A 6 -9.93 14.24 9.40
CA ASP A 6 -11.07 14.69 10.21
C ASP A 6 -12.26 15.03 9.30
N LEU A 7 -13.31 14.20 9.34
CA LEU A 7 -14.57 14.48 8.69
C LEU A 7 -15.74 13.85 9.47
N SER A 8 -16.17 14.48 10.56
CA SER A 8 -17.53 14.55 11.17
C SER A 8 -18.47 13.32 11.30
N HIS A 9 -18.19 12.16 10.69
CA HIS A 9 -19.04 10.98 10.60
C HIS A 9 -18.16 9.72 10.47
N GLY A 10 -17.86 9.07 11.60
CA GLY A 10 -17.03 7.86 11.65
C GLY A 10 -15.53 8.17 11.60
N LYS A 11 -14.84 7.98 12.72
CA LYS A 11 -13.40 8.28 12.83
C LYS A 11 -12.61 7.16 12.15
N THR A 12 -12.32 7.24 10.85
CA THR A 12 -11.52 6.20 10.19
C THR A 12 -10.02 6.50 10.30
N LEU A 13 -9.26 5.65 11.01
CA LEU A 13 -7.80 5.73 11.11
C LEU A 13 -7.13 4.65 10.25
N THR A 14 -6.90 4.97 8.97
CA THR A 14 -6.16 4.07 8.07
C THR A 14 -4.65 4.28 8.24
N LEU A 15 -3.94 3.24 8.68
CA LEU A 15 -2.50 3.30 8.95
C LEU A 15 -1.69 2.63 7.84
N VAL A 16 -1.06 3.44 6.99
CA VAL A 16 -0.15 2.95 5.95
C VAL A 16 1.26 2.85 6.52
N SER A 17 1.63 1.72 7.11
CA SER A 17 3.02 1.43 7.47
C SER A 17 3.30 -0.06 7.56
N ARG A 18 4.59 -0.46 7.51
CA ARG A 18 5.11 -1.85 7.65
C ARG A 18 4.83 -2.49 9.03
N LEU A 19 3.75 -2.09 9.70
CA LEU A 19 3.33 -2.72 10.94
C LEU A 19 2.99 -4.18 10.70
N LYS A 20 3.42 -5.03 11.63
CA LYS A 20 3.07 -6.44 11.62
C LYS A 20 1.55 -6.54 11.81
N LEU A 21 0.89 -7.38 11.02
CA LEU A 21 -0.55 -7.63 11.07
C LEU A 21 -1.09 -7.83 12.51
N GLN A 22 -0.29 -8.46 13.37
CA GLN A 22 -0.62 -8.65 14.80
C GLN A 22 -0.96 -7.34 15.51
N THR A 23 -0.16 -6.29 15.29
CA THR A 23 -0.36 -4.98 15.92
C THR A 23 -1.62 -4.31 15.40
N ALA A 24 -1.88 -4.41 14.10
CA ALA A 24 -3.10 -3.88 13.52
C ALA A 24 -4.35 -4.55 14.09
N LYS A 25 -4.31 -5.86 14.32
CA LYS A 25 -5.40 -6.61 14.97
C LYS A 25 -5.65 -6.18 16.41
N CYS A 26 -4.58 -6.00 17.21
CA CYS A 26 -4.70 -5.52 18.58
C CYS A 26 -5.35 -4.13 18.62
N ILE A 27 -4.80 -3.17 17.88
CA ILE A 27 -5.33 -1.80 17.87
C ILE A 27 -6.76 -1.79 17.34
N ALA A 28 -7.05 -2.51 16.24
CA ALA A 28 -8.40 -2.62 15.69
C ALA A 28 -9.42 -3.08 16.75
N SER A 29 -9.07 -4.07 17.57
CA SER A 29 -9.98 -4.55 18.63
C SER A 29 -10.20 -3.54 19.76
N GLU A 30 -9.19 -2.71 20.06
CA GLU A 30 -9.28 -1.68 21.11
C GLU A 30 -10.16 -0.50 20.67
N VAL A 31 -10.09 -0.11 19.40
CA VAL A 31 -10.76 1.10 18.89
C VAL A 31 -12.07 0.82 18.14
N ALA A 32 -12.44 -0.45 17.95
CA ALA A 32 -13.64 -0.83 17.20
C ALA A 32 -14.93 -0.26 17.80
N ALA A 33 -15.02 -0.16 19.13
CA ALA A 33 -16.19 0.39 19.83
C ALA A 33 -16.42 1.89 19.53
N ASP A 34 -15.36 2.61 19.16
CA ASP A 34 -15.41 4.02 18.77
C ASP A 34 -15.74 4.21 17.28
N GLY A 35 -16.03 3.12 16.56
CA GLY A 35 -16.28 3.13 15.12
C GLY A 35 -15.01 3.38 14.28
N ILE A 36 -13.83 3.12 14.86
CA ILE A 36 -12.55 3.31 14.18
C ILE A 36 -12.11 1.99 13.53
N THR A 37 -11.80 2.04 12.23
CA THR A 37 -11.20 0.91 11.49
C THR A 37 -9.69 1.09 11.38
N VAL A 38 -8.92 0.02 11.56
CA VAL A 38 -7.46 0.04 11.42
C VAL A 38 -7.03 -1.05 10.43
N ASN A 39 -6.39 -0.65 9.35
CA ASN A 39 -5.93 -1.57 8.30
C ASN A 39 -4.47 -1.28 7.94
N VAL A 40 -3.77 -2.32 7.48
CA VAL A 40 -2.41 -2.23 6.94
C VAL A 40 -2.46 -2.39 5.43
N ILE A 41 -1.77 -1.53 4.70
CA ILE A 41 -1.64 -1.65 3.24
C ILE A 41 -0.21 -2.09 2.91
N CYS A 42 -0.10 -3.16 2.13
CA CYS A 42 1.15 -3.75 1.67
C CYS A 42 1.32 -3.49 0.16
N PRO A 43 1.92 -2.34 -0.24
CA PRO A 43 2.13 -2.03 -1.65
C PRO A 43 3.28 -2.85 -2.25
N GLY A 44 3.14 -3.22 -3.52
CA GLY A 44 4.22 -3.73 -4.35
C GLY A 44 5.09 -2.61 -4.94
N TYR A 45 5.56 -2.80 -6.18
CA TYR A 45 6.31 -1.78 -6.89
C TYR A 45 5.38 -0.67 -7.42
N PHE A 46 5.57 0.55 -6.93
CA PHE A 46 4.87 1.75 -7.38
C PHE A 46 5.82 2.74 -8.05
N ASP A 47 5.31 3.42 -9.07
CA ASP A 47 6.04 4.48 -9.76
C ASP A 47 6.13 5.71 -8.84
N THR A 48 7.26 5.82 -8.15
CA THR A 48 7.57 6.92 -7.22
C THR A 48 8.94 7.50 -7.53
N PRO A 49 9.21 8.76 -7.17
CA PRO A 49 10.53 9.37 -7.36
C PRO A 49 11.65 8.51 -6.75
N LEU A 50 11.40 7.89 -5.60
CA LEU A 50 12.35 6.99 -4.94
C LEU A 50 12.70 5.78 -5.80
N VAL A 51 11.70 5.09 -6.37
CA VAL A 51 11.92 3.93 -7.23
C VAL A 51 12.68 4.31 -8.50
N ARG A 52 12.39 5.49 -9.08
CA ARG A 52 13.14 6.00 -10.23
C ARG A 52 14.61 6.27 -9.88
N SER A 53 14.89 6.94 -8.75
CA SER A 53 16.26 7.19 -8.30
C SER A 53 17.03 5.89 -8.06
N LEU A 54 16.40 4.91 -7.42
CA LEU A 54 17.00 3.58 -7.23
C LEU A 54 17.30 2.90 -8.57
N ALA A 55 16.39 2.98 -9.54
CA ALA A 55 16.62 2.40 -10.86
C ALA A 55 17.83 3.03 -11.58
N HIS A 56 18.08 4.32 -11.38
CA HIS A 56 19.28 4.99 -11.89
C HIS A 56 20.57 4.46 -11.25
N GLU A 57 20.58 4.32 -9.92
CA GLU A 57 21.74 3.80 -9.18
C GLU A 57 22.07 2.36 -9.58
N TYR A 58 21.06 1.48 -9.58
CA TYR A 58 21.23 0.07 -9.99
C TYR A 58 21.65 -0.08 -11.45
N ALA A 59 21.17 0.80 -12.34
CA ALA A 59 21.57 0.77 -13.75
C ALA A 59 23.07 1.10 -13.92
N GLN A 60 23.59 2.03 -13.12
CA GLN A 60 25.02 2.36 -13.10
C GLN A 60 25.85 1.19 -12.57
N GLU A 61 25.45 0.58 -11.46
CA GLU A 61 26.17 -0.56 -10.87
C GLU A 61 26.19 -1.79 -11.80
N LYS A 62 25.06 -2.08 -12.46
CA LYS A 62 24.92 -3.24 -13.35
C LYS A 62 25.39 -2.99 -14.79
N ASN A 63 25.88 -1.80 -15.10
CA ASN A 63 26.22 -1.37 -16.48
C ASN A 63 25.09 -1.69 -17.48
N THR A 64 23.84 -1.39 -17.12
CA THR A 64 22.65 -1.61 -17.95
C THR A 64 21.84 -0.32 -18.14
N SER A 65 20.82 -0.36 -18.99
CA SER A 65 19.91 0.78 -19.16
C SER A 65 18.83 0.79 -18.07
N VAL A 66 18.50 1.99 -17.58
CA VAL A 66 17.39 2.22 -16.62
C VAL A 66 16.08 1.65 -17.15
N LYS A 67 15.83 1.80 -18.46
CA LYS A 67 14.64 1.28 -19.13
C LYS A 67 14.53 -0.24 -19.00
N SER A 68 15.60 -0.97 -19.32
CA SER A 68 15.62 -2.43 -19.21
C SER A 68 15.42 -2.90 -17.77
N LEU A 69 15.98 -2.19 -16.79
CA LEU A 69 15.83 -2.52 -15.38
C LEU A 69 14.39 -2.28 -14.90
N LEU A 70 13.76 -1.18 -15.31
CA LEU A 70 12.36 -0.89 -14.99
C LEU A 70 11.41 -1.91 -15.64
N GLU A 71 11.68 -2.35 -16.87
CA GLU A 71 10.93 -3.42 -17.53
C GLU A 71 11.06 -4.74 -16.75
N GLU A 72 12.27 -5.12 -16.33
CA GLU A 72 12.51 -6.31 -15.50
C GLU A 72 11.74 -6.24 -14.17
N TRP A 73 11.73 -5.09 -13.50
CA TRP A 73 10.99 -4.91 -12.25
C TRP A 73 9.48 -4.94 -12.45
N ALA A 74 8.98 -4.39 -13.55
CA ALA A 74 7.57 -4.43 -13.90
C ALA A 74 7.10 -5.87 -14.18
N ASP A 75 7.95 -6.68 -14.81
CA ASP A 75 7.68 -8.10 -15.12
C ASP A 75 7.59 -8.99 -13.88
N TYR A 76 8.04 -8.53 -12.72
CA TYR A 76 7.89 -9.25 -11.45
C TYR A 76 6.42 -9.44 -11.06
N ALA A 77 5.55 -8.49 -11.40
CA ALA A 77 4.12 -8.59 -11.16
C ALA A 77 3.39 -9.17 -12.40
N PRO A 78 2.42 -10.09 -12.24
CA PRO A 78 1.59 -10.60 -13.33
C PRO A 78 0.90 -9.51 -14.19
N VAL A 79 0.58 -8.36 -13.62
CA VAL A 79 0.02 -7.21 -14.34
C VAL A 79 1.03 -6.47 -15.23
N LYS A 80 2.33 -6.80 -15.14
CA LYS A 80 3.43 -6.29 -15.97
C LYS A 80 3.53 -4.76 -16.02
N ARG A 81 3.25 -4.11 -14.90
CA ARG A 81 3.37 -2.66 -14.74
C ARG A 81 3.61 -2.29 -13.28
N PHE A 82 4.20 -1.13 -13.07
CA PHE A 82 4.18 -0.49 -11.76
C PHE A 82 2.76 -0.05 -11.38
N GLY A 83 2.48 -0.10 -10.09
CA GLY A 83 1.34 0.60 -9.51
C GLY A 83 1.50 2.11 -9.69
N LYS A 84 0.40 2.81 -9.96
CA LYS A 84 0.34 4.27 -9.99
C LYS A 84 -0.07 4.78 -8.61
N PRO A 85 0.31 6.01 -8.22
CA PRO A 85 -0.20 6.64 -7.00
C PRO A 85 -1.73 6.57 -6.89
N ASP A 86 -2.45 6.70 -8.01
CA ASP A 86 -3.91 6.61 -8.08
C ASP A 86 -4.47 5.21 -7.74
N ASP A 87 -3.73 4.13 -8.06
CA ASP A 87 -4.15 2.76 -7.71
C ASP A 87 -4.18 2.61 -6.17
N LEU A 88 -3.15 3.11 -5.49
CA LEU A 88 -3.06 3.12 -4.02
C LEU A 88 -4.08 4.10 -3.41
N GLY A 89 -4.19 5.29 -3.99
CA GLY A 89 -5.13 6.33 -3.55
C GLY A 89 -6.58 5.85 -3.60
N SER A 90 -6.95 5.10 -4.64
CA SER A 90 -8.30 4.54 -4.78
C SER A 90 -8.62 3.52 -3.68
N LEU A 91 -7.67 2.64 -3.34
CA LEU A 91 -7.84 1.69 -2.22
C LEU A 91 -7.96 2.43 -0.88
N VAL A 92 -7.09 3.41 -0.62
CA VAL A 92 -7.14 4.22 0.60
C VAL A 92 -8.46 4.97 0.70
N ALA A 93 -8.90 5.60 -0.38
CA ALA A 93 -10.18 6.32 -0.43
C ALA A 93 -11.37 5.39 -0.17
N PHE A 94 -11.34 4.16 -0.69
CA PHE A 94 -12.36 3.16 -0.40
C PHE A 94 -12.39 2.77 1.08
N LEU A 95 -11.22 2.48 1.69
CA LEU A 95 -11.12 2.11 3.10
C LEU A 95 -11.53 3.25 4.04
N CYS A 96 -11.28 4.50 3.65
CA CYS A 96 -11.71 5.69 4.39
C CYS A 96 -13.16 6.11 4.10
N SER A 97 -13.85 5.42 3.19
CA SER A 97 -15.27 5.71 2.88
C SER A 97 -16.21 4.90 3.78
N PRO A 98 -17.51 5.26 3.86
CA PRO A 98 -18.51 4.43 4.54
C PRO A 98 -18.59 2.99 4.01
N LYS A 99 -18.16 2.74 2.76
CA LYS A 99 -18.13 1.39 2.19
C LYS A 99 -17.05 0.48 2.79
N GLY A 100 -16.05 1.07 3.45
CA GLY A 100 -14.96 0.37 4.13
C GLY A 100 -15.21 0.10 5.61
N GLU A 101 -16.34 0.51 6.18
CA GLU A 101 -16.57 0.53 7.63
C GLU A 101 -16.48 -0.85 8.32
N PHE A 102 -16.68 -1.93 7.57
CA PHE A 102 -16.60 -3.30 8.08
C PHE A 102 -15.25 -3.98 7.85
N ILE A 103 -14.26 -3.24 7.33
CA ILE A 103 -12.92 -3.74 7.04
C ILE A 103 -11.98 -3.18 8.10
N THR A 104 -11.57 -4.01 9.08
CA THR A 104 -10.65 -3.62 10.15
C THR A 104 -9.79 -4.81 10.58
N GLY A 105 -8.60 -4.55 11.12
CA GLY A 105 -7.66 -5.55 11.60
C GLY A 105 -7.04 -6.42 10.50
N THR A 106 -7.06 -5.97 9.24
CA THR A 106 -6.55 -6.73 8.10
C THR A 106 -5.32 -6.09 7.45
N ALA A 107 -4.56 -6.91 6.74
CA ALA A 107 -3.50 -6.48 5.85
C ALA A 107 -3.95 -6.70 4.40
N ILE A 108 -3.91 -5.65 3.59
CA ILE A 108 -4.38 -5.66 2.21
C ILE A 108 -3.19 -5.42 1.29
N THR A 109 -2.90 -6.41 0.45
CA THR A 109 -1.80 -6.35 -0.51
C THR A 109 -2.28 -5.72 -1.83
N ILE A 110 -1.53 -4.75 -2.32
CA ILE A 110 -1.77 -4.09 -3.61
C ILE A 110 -0.47 -4.07 -4.42
N ASP A 111 -0.19 -5.16 -5.11
CA ASP A 111 1.11 -5.40 -5.76
C ASP A 111 1.00 -5.96 -7.19
N GLY A 112 -0.21 -5.98 -7.75
CA GLY A 112 -0.42 -6.55 -9.08
C GLY A 112 -0.27 -8.07 -9.15
N GLY A 113 -0.34 -8.77 -8.01
CA GLY A 113 -0.24 -10.23 -7.90
C GLY A 113 1.19 -10.76 -7.82
N ALA A 114 2.15 -9.90 -7.50
CA ALA A 114 3.56 -10.26 -7.39
C ALA A 114 3.79 -11.31 -6.29
N VAL A 115 3.16 -11.10 -5.12
CA VAL A 115 3.16 -12.07 -4.03
C VAL A 115 2.05 -13.08 -4.24
N ARG A 116 2.42 -14.37 -4.21
CA ARG A 116 1.50 -15.51 -4.27
C ARG A 116 1.41 -16.15 -2.89
N GLN A 117 0.68 -15.51 -1.98
CA GLN A 117 0.43 -16.06 -0.64
C GLN A 117 -1.08 -16.10 -0.41
N TYR A 118 -1.58 -17.27 0.00
CA TYR A 118 -2.96 -17.54 0.39
C TYR A 118 -3.01 -17.72 1.91
#